data_AF-A0A2X2YT04-F1
#
_entry.id   AF-A0A2X2YT04-F1
#
_cell.length_a   1.000
_cell.length_b   1.000
_cell.length_c   1.000
_cell.angle_alpha   90.00
_cell.angle_beta   90.00
_cell.angle_gamma   90.00
#
_symmetry.space_group_name_H-M   'P 1'
#
loop_
_entity.id
_entity.type
_entity.pdbx_description
1 polymer ?
#
loop_
_entity_poly.entity_id
_entity_poly.type
_entity_poly.pdbx_seq_one_letter_code
_entity_poly.pdbx_strand_id
1 'polypeptide(L)'
;MLLNYFGEGRQEPCGNCDICLDPPKQYDGLMDARKALSTIYRVNQRFGMGYVVEVLRGANNQRIRDLAHDKLPVYGIGRDQSHEHWVSVIRQLIHLGMVTQNIAQHSALQLTEAARPVLAWRSAVAACRAAYRRVEAASDAEILRRQLRSQTVRQTAQIA
;
A
#
# COMPACT_ATOMS: atom_id res chain seq x y z
N MET A 1 -10.20 13.87 7.72
CA MET A 1 -9.13 13.31 8.57
C MET A 1 -8.44 14.32 9.49
N LEU A 2 -8.63 15.65 9.34
CA LEU A 2 -8.09 16.61 10.32
C LEU A 2 -8.87 16.65 11.64
N LEU A 3 -10.21 16.61 11.57
CA LEU A 3 -11.09 16.73 12.74
C LEU A 3 -10.98 15.54 13.72
N ASN A 4 -10.70 14.33 13.21
CA ASN A 4 -10.46 13.15 14.07
C ASN A 4 -9.20 13.28 14.93
N TYR A 5 -8.21 14.06 14.51
CA TYR A 5 -6.99 14.28 15.29
C TYR A 5 -7.24 15.20 16.50
N PHE A 6 -8.18 16.14 16.37
CA PHE A 6 -8.59 17.06 17.45
C PHE A 6 -9.74 16.52 18.31
N GLY A 7 -10.13 15.26 18.13
CA GLY A 7 -11.22 14.64 18.90
C GLY A 7 -12.63 14.99 18.41
N GLU A 8 -12.77 15.83 17.38
CA GLU A 8 -14.06 16.09 16.71
C GLU A 8 -14.32 14.99 15.68
N GLY A 9 -14.79 13.86 16.16
CA GLY A 9 -14.95 12.62 15.40
C GLY A 9 -16.03 12.66 14.31
N ARG A 10 -15.81 13.37 13.19
CA ARG A 10 -16.72 13.31 12.02
C ARG A 10 -16.46 12.06 11.19
N GLN A 11 -17.50 11.25 11.02
CA GLN A 11 -17.48 10.02 10.20
C GLN A 11 -18.00 10.25 8.78
N GLU A 12 -18.79 11.30 8.56
CA GLU A 12 -19.26 11.66 7.21
C GLU A 12 -18.15 12.32 6.39
N PRO A 13 -18.08 12.03 5.07
CA PRO A 13 -17.17 12.74 4.18
C PRO A 13 -17.46 14.24 4.24
N CYS A 14 -16.38 15.03 4.25
CA CYS A 14 -16.42 16.49 4.38
C CYS A 14 -17.24 17.17 3.26
N GLY A 15 -17.48 16.48 2.13
CA GLY A 15 -18.17 17.00 0.93
C GLY A 15 -17.42 18.11 0.17
N ASN A 16 -16.36 18.67 0.74
CA ASN A 16 -15.69 19.86 0.22
C ASN A 16 -14.15 19.83 0.38
N CYS A 17 -13.58 18.63 0.47
CA CYS A 17 -12.13 18.42 0.49
C CYS A 17 -11.73 17.65 -0.76
N ASP A 18 -10.47 17.84 -1.16
CA ASP A 18 -9.82 17.19 -2.30
C ASP A 18 -10.15 15.70 -2.45
N ILE A 19 -10.10 14.93 -1.35
CA ILE A 19 -10.41 13.49 -1.36
C ILE A 19 -11.89 13.19 -1.66
N CYS A 20 -12.82 14.08 -1.27
CA CYS A 20 -14.25 13.91 -1.53
C CYS A 20 -14.66 14.43 -2.92
N LEU A 21 -13.97 15.46 -3.41
CA LEU A 21 -14.24 16.09 -4.70
C LEU A 21 -13.64 15.31 -5.87
N ASP A 22 -12.47 14.71 -5.68
CA ASP A 22 -11.81 13.83 -6.65
C ASP A 22 -11.43 12.50 -5.98
N PRO A 23 -12.40 11.58 -5.79
CA PRO A 23 -12.12 10.31 -5.16
C PRO A 23 -11.09 9.52 -5.97
N PRO A 24 -10.09 8.91 -5.30
CA PRO A 24 -8.99 8.25 -5.99
C PRO A 24 -9.52 7.12 -6.87
N LYS A 25 -9.15 7.16 -8.16
CA LYS A 25 -9.54 6.13 -9.12
C LYS A 25 -8.98 4.77 -8.71
N GLN A 26 -9.86 3.79 -8.58
CA GLN A 26 -9.47 2.41 -8.33
C GLN A 26 -8.83 1.82 -9.59
N TYR A 27 -7.64 1.25 -9.46
CA TYR A 27 -6.98 0.51 -10.53
C TYR A 27 -6.59 -0.88 -10.03
N ASP A 28 -6.61 -1.87 -10.93
CA ASP A 28 -6.12 -3.22 -10.61
C ASP A 28 -4.60 -3.22 -10.53
N GLY A 29 -4.08 -3.06 -9.31
CA GLY A 29 -2.65 -3.01 -9.02
C GLY A 29 -1.98 -4.37 -8.82
N LEU A 30 -2.66 -5.50 -9.09
CA LEU A 30 -2.10 -6.83 -8.79
C LEU A 30 -0.78 -7.08 -9.53
N MET A 31 -0.71 -6.69 -10.81
CA MET A 31 0.48 -6.88 -11.62
C MET A 31 1.64 -5.99 -11.14
N ASP A 32 1.35 -4.74 -10.78
CA ASP A 32 2.34 -3.81 -10.25
C ASP A 32 2.84 -4.24 -8.87
N ALA A 33 1.94 -4.69 -8.00
CA ALA A 33 2.30 -5.32 -6.73
C ALA A 33 3.24 -6.50 -6.94
N ARG A 34 2.93 -7.40 -7.88
CA ARG A 34 3.78 -8.56 -8.18
C ARG A 34 5.15 -8.16 -8.73
N LYS A 35 5.21 -7.19 -9.65
CA LYS A 35 6.46 -6.64 -10.19
C LYS A 35 7.33 -6.08 -9.05
N ALA A 36 6.74 -5.27 -8.16
CA ALA A 36 7.44 -4.67 -7.03
C ALA A 36 7.94 -5.73 -6.03
N LEU A 37 7.08 -6.64 -5.56
CA LEU A 37 7.44 -7.70 -4.62
C LEU A 37 8.52 -8.63 -5.19
N SER A 38 8.41 -8.99 -6.48
CA SER A 38 9.41 -9.84 -7.16
C SER A 38 10.77 -9.14 -7.26
N THR A 39 10.77 -7.82 -7.44
CA THR A 39 12.01 -7.02 -7.48
C THR A 39 12.66 -6.99 -6.11
N ILE A 40 11.90 -6.68 -5.05
CA ILE A 40 12.38 -6.67 -3.66
C ILE A 40 13.00 -8.04 -3.28
N TYR A 41 12.35 -9.14 -3.70
CA TYR A 41 12.87 -10.48 -3.49
C TYR A 41 14.23 -10.71 -4.17
N ARG A 42 14.36 -10.34 -5.45
CA ARG A 42 15.58 -10.59 -6.25
C ARG A 42 16.77 -9.71 -5.86
N VAL A 43 16.53 -8.52 -5.30
CA VAL A 43 17.59 -7.66 -4.75
C VAL A 43 17.95 -8.03 -3.31
N ASN A 44 17.58 -9.24 -2.85
CA ASN A 44 17.89 -9.79 -1.52
C ASN A 44 17.35 -8.97 -0.33
N GLN A 45 16.35 -8.11 -0.53
CA GLN A 45 15.70 -7.35 0.57
C GLN A 45 16.66 -6.45 1.38
N ARG A 46 17.75 -5.97 0.76
CA ARG A 46 18.78 -5.14 1.41
C ARG A 46 18.72 -3.66 1.02
N PHE A 47 17.77 -3.29 0.16
CA PHE A 47 17.74 -1.98 -0.47
C PHE A 47 16.45 -1.23 -0.15
N GLY A 48 16.57 0.08 -0.04
CA GLY A 48 15.44 0.98 0.19
C GLY A 48 14.63 1.25 -1.08
N MET A 49 13.54 2.00 -0.90
CA MET A 49 12.56 2.30 -1.93
C MET A 49 13.16 2.92 -3.20
N GLY A 50 14.03 3.93 -3.08
CA GLY A 50 14.61 4.59 -4.25
C GLY A 50 15.35 3.63 -5.17
N TYR A 51 16.19 2.77 -4.61
CA TYR A 51 16.94 1.78 -5.40
C TYR A 51 16.04 0.72 -6.05
N VAL A 52 15.02 0.25 -5.34
CA VAL A 52 14.04 -0.71 -5.91
C VAL A 52 13.29 -0.09 -7.08
N VAL A 53 12.92 1.19 -7.00
CA VAL A 53 12.24 1.89 -8.10
C VAL A 53 13.18 2.10 -9.29
N GLU A 54 14.45 2.41 -9.05
CA GLU A 54 15.45 2.53 -10.12
C GLU A 54 15.63 1.21 -10.87
N VAL A 55 15.70 0.07 -10.16
CA VAL A 55 15.78 -1.26 -10.79
C VAL A 55 14.51 -1.57 -11.60
N LEU A 56 13.32 -1.31 -11.05
CA LEU A 56 12.04 -1.52 -11.73
C LEU A 56 11.94 -0.74 -13.05
N ARG A 57 12.39 0.52 -13.04
CA ARG A 57 12.33 1.40 -14.21
C ARG A 57 13.48 1.16 -15.19
N GLY A 58 14.51 0.44 -14.80
CA GLY A 58 15.69 0.21 -15.63
C GLY A 58 16.59 1.45 -15.71
N ALA A 59 16.74 2.17 -14.60
CA ALA A 59 17.57 3.36 -14.55
C ALA A 59 19.06 3.00 -14.66
N ASN A 60 19.82 3.78 -15.44
CA ASN A 60 21.23 3.52 -15.71
C ASN A 60 22.15 3.99 -14.58
N ASN A 61 22.00 3.42 -13.38
CA ASN A 61 22.81 3.76 -12.20
C ASN A 61 24.07 2.88 -12.12
N GLN A 62 25.21 3.49 -11.77
CA GLN A 62 26.47 2.79 -11.57
C GLN A 62 26.37 1.72 -10.48
N ARG A 63 25.68 2.01 -9.38
CA ARG A 63 25.48 1.06 -8.28
C ARG A 63 24.71 -0.20 -8.73
N ILE A 64 23.78 -0.05 -9.67
CA ILE A 64 23.02 -1.19 -10.24
C ILE A 64 23.94 -2.09 -11.05
N ARG A 65 24.85 -1.50 -11.84
CA ARG A 65 25.84 -2.24 -12.65
C ARG A 65 26.88 -2.94 -11.77
N ASP A 66 27.37 -2.26 -10.73
CA ASP A 66 28.36 -2.82 -9.80
C ASP A 66 27.81 -4.06 -9.06
N LEU A 67 26.50 -4.07 -8.80
CA LEU A 67 25.78 -5.18 -8.16
C LEU A 67 25.22 -6.20 -9.16
N ALA A 68 25.47 -6.04 -10.47
CA ALA A 68 24.93 -6.86 -11.54
C ALA A 68 23.38 -6.99 -11.56
N HIS A 69 22.69 -6.01 -11.00
CA HIS A 69 21.22 -5.97 -10.95
C HIS A 69 20.59 -5.57 -12.28
N ASP A 70 21.39 -5.02 -13.20
CA ASP A 70 21.05 -4.76 -14.60
C ASP A 70 20.80 -6.07 -15.38
N LYS A 71 21.38 -7.19 -14.95
CA LYS A 71 21.23 -8.51 -15.58
C LYS A 71 20.00 -9.29 -15.08
N LEU A 72 19.29 -8.77 -14.07
CA LEU A 72 18.13 -9.44 -13.53
C LEU A 72 16.94 -9.31 -14.50
N PRO A 73 16.08 -10.33 -14.63
CA PRO A 73 14.90 -10.26 -15.51
C PRO A 73 13.83 -9.28 -15.02
N VAL A 74 14.00 -8.73 -13.81
CA VAL A 74 13.13 -7.68 -13.24
C VAL A 74 13.63 -6.27 -13.56
N TYR A 75 14.82 -6.13 -14.13
CA TYR A 75 15.35 -4.83 -14.51
C TYR A 75 14.55 -4.26 -15.68
N GLY A 76 13.97 -3.07 -15.50
CA GLY A 76 13.22 -2.39 -16.56
C GLY A 76 11.81 -2.91 -16.86
N ILE A 77 11.26 -3.86 -16.06
CA ILE A 77 9.90 -4.39 -16.25
C ILE A 77 8.78 -3.36 -16.00
N GLY A 78 9.13 -2.27 -15.32
CA GLY A 78 8.24 -1.18 -14.94
C GLY A 78 8.57 0.15 -15.64
N ARG A 79 9.33 0.11 -16.73
CA ARG A 79 9.73 1.30 -17.51
C ARG A 79 8.55 2.09 -18.10
N ASP A 80 7.41 1.42 -18.23
CA ASP A 80 6.13 1.94 -18.70
C ASP A 80 5.51 2.96 -17.73
N GLN A 81 5.87 2.90 -16.45
CA GLN A 81 5.29 3.75 -15.41
C GLN A 81 6.28 4.77 -14.83
N SER A 82 5.73 5.86 -14.27
CA SER A 82 6.51 6.94 -13.67
C SER A 82 7.19 6.51 -12.36
N HIS A 83 8.20 7.27 -11.93
CA HIS A 83 8.83 7.08 -10.61
C HIS A 83 7.77 7.19 -9.50
N GLU A 84 6.95 8.22 -9.53
CA GLU A 84 5.92 8.49 -8.53
C GLU A 84 4.89 7.35 -8.43
N HIS A 85 4.53 6.74 -9.56
CA HIS A 85 3.66 5.56 -9.60
C HIS A 85 4.25 4.42 -8.76
N TRP A 86 5.51 4.05 -9.00
CA TRP A 86 6.16 2.97 -8.26
C TRP A 86 6.36 3.29 -6.78
N VAL A 87 6.65 4.55 -6.45
CA VAL A 87 6.71 5.00 -5.05
C VAL A 87 5.35 4.84 -4.38
N SER A 88 4.26 5.22 -5.06
CA SER A 88 2.89 5.05 -4.56
C SER A 88 2.55 3.58 -4.34
N VAL A 89 2.84 2.71 -5.32
CA VAL A 89 2.63 1.25 -5.22
C VAL A 89 3.36 0.67 -4.01
N ILE A 90 4.65 0.97 -3.84
CA ILE A 90 5.44 0.41 -2.74
C ILE A 90 4.92 0.92 -1.39
N ARG A 91 4.54 2.20 -1.28
CA ARG A 91 3.92 2.74 -0.05
C ARG A 91 2.63 2.02 0.29
N GLN A 92 1.78 1.73 -0.69
CA GLN A 92 0.56 0.96 -0.48
C GLN A 92 0.86 -0.46 0.00
N LEU A 93 1.86 -1.14 -0.58
CA LEU A 93 2.29 -2.47 -0.12
C LEU A 93 2.81 -2.47 1.33
N ILE A 94 3.47 -1.39 1.74
CA ILE A 94 3.89 -1.20 3.13
C ILE A 94 2.67 -1.01 4.04
N HIS A 95 1.71 -0.18 3.61
CA HIS A 95 0.48 0.07 4.38
C HIS A 95 -0.37 -1.20 4.54
N LEU A 96 -0.37 -2.07 3.53
CA LEU A 96 -1.03 -3.38 3.55
C LEU A 96 -0.25 -4.44 4.36
N GLY A 97 0.92 -4.09 4.90
CA GLY A 97 1.76 -5.00 5.69
C GLY A 97 2.44 -6.11 4.88
N MET A 98 2.44 -6.04 3.54
CA MET A 98 3.14 -7.00 2.68
C MET A 98 4.64 -6.74 2.61
N VAL A 99 5.04 -5.49 2.82
CA VAL A 99 6.42 -5.03 2.85
C VAL A 99 6.66 -4.26 4.14
N THR A 100 7.79 -4.49 4.80
CA THR A 100 8.25 -3.70 5.94
C THR A 100 9.49 -2.92 5.58
N GLN A 101 9.65 -1.75 6.20
CA GLN A 101 10.88 -0.97 6.12
C GLN A 101 11.70 -1.20 7.38
N ASN A 102 12.88 -1.78 7.23
CA ASN A 102 13.79 -1.98 8.34
C ASN A 102 14.66 -0.74 8.53
N ILE A 103 14.28 0.09 9.50
CA ILE A 103 14.97 1.37 9.79
C ILE A 103 16.43 1.11 10.19
N ALA A 104 16.72 0.02 10.90
CA ALA A 104 18.07 -0.33 11.32
C ALA A 104 18.98 -0.74 10.14
N GLN A 105 18.40 -1.08 8.98
CA GLN A 105 19.13 -1.47 7.77
C GLN A 105 18.93 -0.45 6.64
N HIS A 106 19.11 0.84 6.94
CA HIS A 106 18.96 1.93 5.95
C HIS A 106 17.59 1.93 5.23
N SER A 107 16.53 1.64 5.98
CA SER A 107 15.17 1.52 5.44
C SER A 107 15.05 0.46 4.33
N ALA A 108 15.80 -0.64 4.46
CA ALA A 108 15.71 -1.77 3.54
C ALA A 108 14.27 -2.32 3.50
N LEU A 109 13.78 -2.57 2.29
CA LEU A 109 12.48 -3.16 2.06
C LEU A 109 12.56 -4.68 2.22
N GLN A 110 11.80 -5.19 3.19
CA GLN A 110 11.73 -6.61 3.50
C GLN A 110 10.31 -7.14 3.27
N LEU A 111 10.21 -8.36 2.76
CA LEU A 111 8.95 -9.02 2.48
C LEU A 111 8.44 -9.70 3.75
N THR A 112 7.13 -9.64 3.96
CA THR A 112 6.47 -10.36 5.05
C THR A 112 5.77 -11.62 4.54
N GLU A 113 5.30 -12.46 5.45
CA GLU A 113 4.47 -13.61 5.13
C GLU A 113 3.21 -13.26 4.32
N ALA A 114 2.69 -12.03 4.48
CA ALA A 114 1.53 -11.53 3.74
C ALA A 114 1.80 -11.33 2.24
N ALA A 115 3.07 -11.25 1.81
CA ALA A 115 3.43 -11.15 0.40
C ALA A 115 3.39 -12.50 -0.35
N ARG A 116 3.47 -13.64 0.36
CA ARG A 116 3.51 -14.98 -0.26
C ARG A 116 2.32 -15.28 -1.18
N PRO A 117 1.05 -14.97 -0.83
CA PRO A 117 -0.10 -15.25 -1.68
C PRO A 117 -0.13 -14.44 -2.98
N VAL A 118 0.50 -13.26 -3.00
CA VAL A 118 0.57 -12.39 -4.18
C VAL A 118 1.66 -12.88 -5.14
N LEU A 119 2.76 -13.42 -4.57
CA LEU A 119 3.85 -14.05 -5.31
C LEU A 119 3.47 -15.44 -5.84
N ALA A 120 2.67 -16.21 -5.11
CA ALA A 120 2.17 -17.51 -5.53
C ALA A 120 1.02 -17.37 -6.55
N TRP A 121 1.26 -17.80 -7.79
CA TRP A 121 0.28 -17.74 -8.90
C TRP A 121 -1.11 -18.32 -8.58
N ARG A 122 -1.20 -19.25 -7.61
CA ARG A 122 -2.44 -19.96 -7.26
C ARG A 122 -3.44 -19.17 -6.41
N SER A 123 -3.03 -18.08 -5.75
CA SER A 123 -3.88 -17.39 -4.75
C SER A 123 -4.09 -15.90 -5.01
N ALA A 124 -3.46 -15.36 -6.06
CA ALA A 124 -3.27 -13.93 -6.27
C ALA A 124 -4.57 -13.12 -6.42
N VAL A 125 -5.60 -13.67 -7.09
CA VAL A 125 -6.85 -12.93 -7.34
C VAL A 125 -7.73 -12.88 -6.08
N ALA A 126 -7.80 -13.97 -5.32
CA ALA A 126 -8.60 -14.02 -4.10
C ALA A 126 -7.94 -13.25 -2.95
N ALA A 127 -6.61 -13.35 -2.78
CA ALA A 127 -5.89 -12.71 -1.69
C ALA A 127 -5.76 -11.19 -1.87
N CYS A 128 -5.54 -10.70 -3.09
CA CYS A 128 -5.48 -9.25 -3.34
C CYS A 128 -6.87 -8.61 -3.26
N ARG A 129 -7.90 -9.29 -3.79
CA ARG A 129 -9.30 -8.86 -3.64
C ARG A 129 -9.77 -8.94 -2.19
N ALA A 130 -9.30 -9.91 -1.40
CA ALA A 130 -9.62 -10.05 0.03
C ALA A 130 -8.81 -9.11 0.93
N ALA A 131 -7.56 -8.79 0.60
CA ALA A 131 -6.78 -7.74 1.26
C ALA A 131 -7.42 -6.38 1.04
N TYR A 132 -7.84 -6.10 -0.21
CA TYR A 132 -8.62 -4.90 -0.53
C TYR A 132 -9.97 -4.89 0.19
N ARG A 133 -10.74 -6.00 0.14
CA ARG A 133 -11.99 -6.13 0.90
C ARG A 133 -11.81 -6.08 2.41
N ARG A 134 -10.65 -6.45 2.97
CA ARG A 134 -10.37 -6.27 4.40
C ARG A 134 -10.06 -4.84 4.75
N VAL A 135 -9.40 -4.09 3.86
CA VAL A 135 -9.25 -2.64 4.03
C VAL A 135 -10.63 -1.98 3.97
N GLU A 136 -11.48 -2.41 3.04
CA GLU A 136 -12.87 -1.95 2.87
C GLU A 136 -13.74 -2.34 4.09
N ALA A 137 -13.74 -3.60 4.52
CA ALA A 137 -14.50 -4.07 5.66
C ALA A 137 -13.96 -3.58 7.01
N ALA A 138 -12.65 -3.31 7.14
CA ALA A 138 -12.10 -2.65 8.32
C ALA A 138 -12.51 -1.18 8.36
N SER A 139 -12.53 -0.50 7.21
CA SER A 139 -13.14 0.82 7.04
C SER A 139 -14.62 0.78 7.45
N ASP A 140 -15.40 -0.13 6.90
CA ASP A 140 -16.86 -0.17 7.03
C ASP A 140 -17.31 -0.66 8.41
N ALA A 141 -16.62 -1.64 9.02
CA ALA A 141 -16.93 -2.13 10.36
C ALA A 141 -16.53 -1.13 11.45
N GLU A 142 -15.47 -0.34 11.22
CA GLU A 142 -15.09 0.77 12.11
C GLU A 142 -16.08 1.94 12.00
N ILE A 143 -16.61 2.19 10.79
CA ILE A 143 -17.71 3.14 10.55
C ILE A 143 -19.01 2.67 11.23
N LEU A 144 -19.42 1.41 11.06
CA LEU A 144 -20.66 0.86 11.60
C LEU A 144 -20.67 0.76 13.14
N ARG A 145 -19.55 0.32 13.75
CA ARG A 145 -19.40 0.29 15.23
C ARG A 145 -19.46 1.69 15.84
N ARG A 146 -19.00 2.72 15.12
CA ARG A 146 -19.12 4.12 15.53
C ARG A 146 -20.53 4.67 15.39
N GLN A 147 -21.26 4.33 14.31
CA GLN A 147 -22.67 4.69 14.15
C GLN A 147 -23.56 4.08 15.24
N LEU A 148 -23.40 2.78 15.54
CA LEU A 148 -24.19 2.12 16.60
C LEU A 148 -23.94 2.72 18.00
N ARG A 149 -22.69 3.09 18.32
CA ARG A 149 -22.36 3.81 19.58
C ARG A 149 -22.95 5.22 19.61
N SER A 150 -23.00 5.93 18.48
CA SER A 150 -23.60 7.27 18.40
C SER A 150 -25.13 7.27 18.56
N GLN A 151 -25.81 6.19 18.14
CA GLN A 151 -27.24 6.01 18.37
C GLN A 151 -27.58 5.72 19.84
N THR A 152 -26.73 4.96 20.55
CA THR A 152 -26.94 4.68 21.97
C THR A 152 -26.77 5.93 22.85
N VAL A 153 -25.87 6.86 22.47
CA VAL A 153 -25.65 8.14 23.17
C VAL A 153 -26.81 9.13 22.93
N ARG A 154 -27.44 9.11 21.75
CA ARG A 154 -28.62 9.95 21.47
C ARG A 154 -29.88 9.48 22.21
N GLN A 155 -30.07 8.16 22.39
CA GLN A 155 -31.22 7.62 23.11
C GLN A 155 -31.15 7.85 24.63
N THR A 156 -29.97 7.85 25.25
CA THR A 156 -29.82 8.18 26.68
C THR A 156 -29.95 9.67 26.97
N ALA A 157 -29.68 10.55 25.99
CA ALA A 157 -29.86 12.00 26.12
C ALA A 157 -31.30 12.49 25.89
N GLN A 158 -32.22 11.62 25.45
CA GLN A 158 -33.63 11.96 25.19
C GLN A 158 -34.61 11.48 26.28
N ILE A 159 -34.11 10.77 27.31
CA ILE A 159 -34.92 10.20 28.41
C ILE A 159 -34.58 10.85 29.77
N ALA A 160 -33.57 11.74 29.82
CA ALA A 160 -33.23 12.57 30.98
C ALA A 160 -33.66 14.02 30.74
#